data_AF-A0A6J4RHU2-F1
#
_entry.id   AF-A0A6J4RHU2-F1
#
_cell.length_a   1.000
_cell.length_b   1.000
_cell.length_c   1.000
_cell.angle_alpha   90.00
_cell.angle_beta   90.00
_cell.angle_gamma   90.00
#
_symmetry.space_group_name_H-M   'P 1'
#
loop_
_entity.id
_entity.type
_entity.pdbx_description
1 polymer ?
#
loop_
_entity_poly.entity_id
_entity_poly.type
_entity_poly.pdbx_seq_one_letter_code
_entity_poly.pdbx_strand_id
1 'polypeptide(L)'
;MRRALGLLLLTASVGIASGCGAQGRSAEPLGTSTLERTVVDADGDGRLERGPGEPLRVRSRPDGPPSRTGPPPESEAPVTFVQLTDLHIRDEESPARVPFLDRLGEPFGSTFRPHEALSHQVATAAVHSVNRLAPQAVVVTGDFLDSAQANELDGALAIFDGGRVRPDSGATGYDGVQEARNPDPLYYRPDTDAPRRPGLVERAQEPFESPGLQAPWLPVLGNHDVLVQGEVAPTLQLAEAARGRRTIESLAPGTEAPDADADSSEAVRALLDGRVATRDRRVPADRRRRHVSPAELARRLGRPLRDGRLDYAADIGRRVRALVLDTARRDGGSRGVVSPRQVAWLKREVRRSTGRWTVVFSHH
;
A
#
# COMPACT_ATOMS: atom_id res chain seq x y z
N MET A 1 -88.10 17.44 -12.47
CA MET A 1 -87.91 18.78 -13.08
C MET A 1 -86.43 19.15 -13.01
N ARG A 2 -85.82 19.48 -14.17
CA ARG A 2 -84.71 20.44 -14.42
C ARG A 2 -83.67 20.66 -13.28
N ARG A 3 -82.35 20.68 -13.41
CA ARG A 3 -81.32 20.79 -14.48
C ARG A 3 -79.96 20.61 -13.73
N ALA A 4 -78.94 19.94 -14.27
CA ALA A 4 -77.67 20.53 -14.81
C ALA A 4 -77.01 21.59 -13.88
N LEU A 5 -75.70 21.69 -13.64
CA LEU A 5 -74.43 21.16 -14.19
C LEU A 5 -73.32 21.74 -13.28
N GLY A 6 -72.14 21.12 -13.14
CA GLY A 6 -70.96 21.86 -12.65
C GLY A 6 -69.84 21.05 -11.97
N LEU A 7 -68.97 20.45 -12.79
CA LEU A 7 -67.50 20.24 -12.62
C LEU A 7 -66.83 21.27 -11.67
N LEU A 8 -65.77 21.02 -10.88
CA LEU A 8 -64.52 20.27 -11.13
C LEU A 8 -63.73 20.10 -9.79
N LEU A 9 -63.16 18.89 -9.58
CA LEU A 9 -61.88 18.53 -8.95
C LEU A 9 -61.35 19.25 -7.68
N LEU A 10 -61.10 18.49 -6.60
CA LEU A 10 -59.73 18.11 -6.21
C LEU A 10 -59.74 16.90 -5.24
N THR A 11 -58.83 15.98 -5.52
CA THR A 11 -58.57 14.70 -4.86
C THR A 11 -57.76 14.83 -3.57
N ALA A 12 -58.03 13.99 -2.56
CA ALA A 12 -57.01 13.51 -1.62
C ALA A 12 -57.39 12.18 -0.94
N SER A 13 -56.34 11.35 -0.77
CA SER A 13 -56.13 10.29 0.22
C SER A 13 -56.87 8.96 0.09
N VAL A 14 -56.17 7.98 -0.50
CA VAL A 14 -56.11 6.61 0.05
C VAL A 14 -54.63 6.22 0.14
N GLY A 15 -54.17 5.99 1.37
CA GLY A 15 -52.85 5.42 1.62
C GLY A 15 -52.87 3.91 1.47
N ILE A 16 -51.76 3.35 0.99
CA ILE A 16 -51.39 1.96 1.19
C ILE A 16 -49.89 1.93 1.50
N ALA A 17 -49.58 1.45 2.69
CA ALA A 17 -48.23 1.08 3.10
C ALA A 17 -47.74 -0.07 2.22
N SER A 18 -46.52 0.03 1.69
CA SER A 18 -45.81 -1.06 1.04
C SER A 18 -44.34 -0.97 1.40
N GLY A 19 -43.78 -2.12 1.76
CA GLY A 19 -42.54 -2.28 2.48
C GLY A 19 -41.33 -1.61 1.83
N CYS A 20 -40.48 -1.04 2.68
CA CYS A 20 -39.13 -0.63 2.35
C CYS A 20 -38.29 -1.88 2.04
N GLY A 21 -38.35 -2.36 0.80
CA GLY A 21 -37.25 -3.09 0.22
C GLY A 21 -36.06 -2.15 0.18
N ALA A 22 -35.00 -2.48 0.92
CA ALA A 22 -33.70 -1.85 0.77
C ALA A 22 -33.17 -2.21 -0.63
N GLN A 23 -33.61 -1.44 -1.62
CA GLN A 23 -32.94 -1.37 -2.92
C GLN A 23 -31.51 -0.97 -2.62
N GLY A 24 -30.59 -1.91 -2.89
CA GLY A 24 -29.17 -1.64 -2.88
C GLY A 24 -28.96 -0.41 -3.75
N ARG A 25 -28.62 0.72 -3.12
CA ARG A 25 -28.10 1.87 -3.82
C ARG A 25 -26.86 1.35 -4.54
N SER A 26 -26.97 1.13 -5.83
CA SER A 26 -25.80 1.07 -6.72
C SER A 26 -24.96 2.27 -6.35
N ALA A 27 -23.78 2.03 -5.78
CA ALA A 27 -22.86 3.11 -5.48
C ALA A 27 -22.57 3.79 -6.81
N GLU A 28 -23.13 4.99 -7.02
CA GLU A 28 -22.66 5.94 -8.02
C GLU A 28 -21.13 5.91 -7.98
N PRO A 29 -20.45 5.63 -9.11
CA PRO A 29 -19.01 5.53 -9.13
C PRO A 29 -18.42 6.68 -8.31
N LEU A 30 -17.53 6.37 -7.37
CA LEU A 30 -16.66 7.40 -6.82
C LEU A 30 -16.04 8.11 -8.03
N GLY A 31 -15.95 9.45 -7.98
CA GLY A 31 -15.39 10.23 -9.09
C GLY A 31 -14.11 9.54 -9.56
N THR A 32 -13.92 9.42 -10.88
CA THR A 32 -12.93 8.49 -11.44
C THR A 32 -11.49 8.88 -11.09
N SER A 33 -11.32 10.08 -10.53
CA SER A 33 -10.08 10.70 -10.08
C SER A 33 -10.35 11.76 -9.00
N THR A 34 -9.34 12.04 -8.17
CA THR A 34 -9.33 13.18 -7.23
C THR A 34 -9.49 14.52 -7.91
N LEU A 35 -9.21 14.61 -9.22
CA LEU A 35 -9.47 15.79 -10.04
C LEU A 35 -10.96 16.17 -10.10
N GLU A 36 -11.84 15.17 -10.02
CA GLU A 36 -13.29 15.36 -10.09
C GLU A 36 -13.90 15.49 -8.70
N ARG A 37 -13.48 14.62 -7.77
CA ARG A 37 -14.00 14.57 -6.40
C ARG A 37 -12.96 14.05 -5.41
N THR A 38 -12.96 14.62 -4.22
CA THR A 38 -12.18 14.16 -3.07
C THR A 38 -13.08 13.55 -2.00
N VAL A 39 -12.47 13.09 -0.90
CA VAL A 39 -13.15 12.79 0.35
C VAL A 39 -12.66 13.74 1.43
N VAL A 40 -13.57 14.31 2.22
CA VAL A 40 -13.28 15.31 3.26
C VAL A 40 -14.09 15.03 4.50
N ASP A 41 -13.59 15.42 5.67
CA ASP A 41 -14.36 15.54 6.91
C ASP A 41 -14.66 17.03 7.10
N ALA A 42 -15.79 17.49 6.58
CA ALA A 42 -16.08 18.92 6.44
C ALA A 42 -16.50 19.59 7.77
N ASP A 43 -17.08 18.81 8.68
CA ASP A 43 -17.59 19.27 9.98
C ASP A 43 -16.78 18.75 11.18
N GLY A 44 -15.77 17.90 10.95
CA GLY A 44 -14.86 17.39 11.97
C GLY A 44 -15.45 16.29 12.84
N ASP A 45 -16.50 15.62 12.36
CA ASP A 45 -17.20 14.56 13.09
C ASP A 45 -16.57 13.17 12.88
N GLY A 46 -15.50 13.09 12.08
CA GLY A 46 -14.80 11.86 11.75
C GLY A 46 -15.45 11.05 10.61
N ARG A 47 -16.48 11.58 9.95
CA ARG A 47 -17.15 10.93 8.82
C ARG A 47 -16.69 11.56 7.51
N LEU A 48 -16.19 10.72 6.63
CA LEU A 48 -15.78 11.15 5.30
C LEU A 48 -16.99 11.37 4.39
N GLU A 49 -17.04 12.54 3.77
CA GLU A 49 -18.03 12.98 2.80
C GLU A 49 -17.38 13.29 1.45
N ARG A 50 -18.18 13.44 0.40
CA ARG A 50 -17.66 13.81 -0.92
C ARG A 50 -17.30 15.30 -0.95
N GLY A 51 -16.03 15.60 -1.15
CA GLY A 51 -15.51 16.95 -1.34
C GLY A 51 -15.39 17.36 -2.82
N PRO A 52 -15.13 18.66 -3.08
CA PRO A 52 -14.78 19.13 -4.42
C PRO A 52 -13.49 18.48 -4.91
N GLY A 53 -13.37 18.28 -6.22
CA GLY A 53 -12.13 17.79 -6.83
C GLY A 53 -10.95 18.74 -6.64
N GLU A 54 -9.74 18.19 -6.74
CA GLU A 54 -8.48 18.92 -6.68
C GLU A 54 -7.97 19.23 -8.10
N PRO A 55 -8.16 20.45 -8.62
CA PRO A 55 -7.73 20.78 -9.98
C PRO A 55 -6.20 20.86 -10.08
N LEU A 56 -5.68 20.44 -11.23
CA LEU A 56 -4.26 20.60 -11.56
C LEU A 56 -3.83 22.07 -11.48
N ARG A 57 -2.66 22.31 -10.87
CA ARG A 57 -2.05 23.63 -10.74
C ARG A 57 -0.77 23.69 -11.55
N VAL A 58 -0.71 24.63 -12.49
CA VAL A 58 0.52 24.90 -13.24
C VAL A 58 1.51 25.60 -12.33
N ARG A 59 2.76 25.14 -12.30
CA ARG A 59 3.85 25.83 -11.63
C ARG A 59 5.01 26.02 -12.60
N SER A 60 5.59 27.21 -12.62
CA SER A 60 6.79 27.51 -13.43
C SER A 60 8.06 26.92 -12.84
N ARG A 61 8.04 26.62 -11.53
CA ARG A 61 9.09 25.94 -10.77
C ARG A 61 8.45 24.99 -9.76
N PRO A 62 9.06 23.83 -9.43
CA PRO A 62 8.47 22.83 -8.52
C PRO A 62 8.04 23.40 -7.16
N ASP A 63 8.81 24.33 -6.61
CA ASP A 63 8.64 24.99 -5.32
C ASP A 63 7.97 26.38 -5.41
N GLY A 64 7.72 26.88 -6.62
CA GLY A 64 7.12 28.21 -6.84
C GLY A 64 5.60 28.23 -6.67
N PRO A 65 4.99 29.41 -6.42
CA PRO A 65 3.53 29.52 -6.35
C PRO A 65 2.86 29.08 -7.66
N PRO A 66 1.60 28.61 -7.63
CA PRO A 66 0.84 28.34 -8.84
C PRO A 66 0.85 29.53 -9.78
N SER A 67 1.08 29.27 -11.06
CA SER A 67 0.98 30.27 -12.11
C SER A 67 -0.46 30.81 -12.15
N ARG A 68 -0.61 32.13 -12.26
CA ARG A 68 -1.91 32.79 -12.44
C ARG A 68 -2.47 32.60 -13.84
N THR A 69 -1.61 32.22 -14.78
CA THR A 69 -1.96 31.89 -16.16
C THR A 69 -1.81 30.38 -16.36
N GLY A 70 -2.72 29.77 -17.12
CA GLY A 70 -2.60 28.37 -17.53
C GLY A 70 -1.33 28.12 -18.36
N PRO A 71 -1.06 26.87 -18.75
CA PRO A 71 0.07 26.59 -19.61
C PRO A 71 -0.16 27.31 -20.96
N PRO A 72 0.89 27.81 -21.63
CA PRO A 72 0.77 28.34 -22.99
C PRO A 72 0.01 27.34 -23.89
N PRO A 73 -0.85 27.81 -24.83
CA PRO A 73 -1.67 26.93 -25.67
C PRO A 73 -0.87 25.86 -26.44
N GLU A 74 0.41 26.13 -26.69
CA GLU A 74 1.34 25.26 -27.43
C GLU A 74 2.14 24.30 -26.52
N SER A 75 1.83 24.23 -25.23
CA SER A 75 2.59 23.40 -24.29
C SER A 75 2.24 21.92 -24.43
N GLU A 76 3.11 21.17 -25.09
CA GLU A 76 3.04 19.71 -25.12
C GLU A 76 3.79 19.12 -23.92
N ALA A 77 3.18 18.15 -23.23
CA ALA A 77 3.84 17.43 -22.15
C ALA A 77 5.02 16.61 -22.72
N PRO A 78 6.28 16.90 -22.36
CA PRO A 78 7.43 16.21 -22.93
C PRO A 78 7.51 14.74 -22.49
N VAL A 79 6.87 14.41 -21.37
CA VAL A 79 6.72 13.07 -20.83
C VAL A 79 5.48 12.99 -19.96
N THR A 80 4.87 11.82 -19.82
CA THR A 80 3.90 11.49 -18.77
C THR A 80 4.30 10.18 -18.12
N PHE A 81 4.47 10.19 -16.80
CA PHE A 81 4.68 8.99 -15.99
C PHE A 81 3.81 9.06 -14.74
N VAL A 82 3.52 7.90 -14.14
CA VAL A 82 2.82 7.80 -12.86
C VAL A 82 3.78 7.36 -11.78
N GLN A 83 3.66 7.92 -10.58
CA GLN A 83 4.35 7.45 -9.38
C GLN A 83 3.40 6.61 -8.52
N LEU A 84 3.84 5.42 -8.11
CA LEU A 84 3.23 4.61 -7.06
C LEU A 84 4.25 4.44 -5.93
N THR A 85 3.83 4.36 -4.68
CA THR A 85 4.73 4.25 -3.53
C THR A 85 3.98 3.64 -2.35
N ASP A 86 4.71 3.03 -1.42
CA ASP A 86 4.21 2.65 -0.08
C ASP A 86 2.94 1.80 -0.14
N LEU A 87 2.89 0.89 -1.12
CA LEU A 87 1.75 0.01 -1.32
C LEU A 87 1.65 -1.04 -0.21
N HIS A 88 2.80 -1.45 0.33
CA HIS A 88 2.93 -2.51 1.33
C HIS A 88 2.06 -3.72 1.00
N ILE A 89 2.33 -4.34 -0.15
CA ILE A 89 1.74 -5.65 -0.46
C ILE A 89 2.32 -6.60 0.57
N ARG A 90 1.45 -7.01 1.49
CA ARG A 90 1.86 -7.63 2.75
C ARG A 90 1.16 -8.94 2.97
N ASP A 91 1.79 -9.79 3.76
CA ASP A 91 1.17 -10.96 4.36
C ASP A 91 0.67 -10.60 5.76
N GLU A 92 -0.61 -10.25 5.89
CA GLU A 92 -1.22 -9.89 7.15
C GLU A 92 -1.40 -11.03 8.14
N GLU A 93 -1.16 -12.26 7.68
CA GLU A 93 -1.24 -13.49 8.48
C GLU A 93 0.16 -13.97 8.90
N SER A 94 1.21 -13.24 8.50
CA SER A 94 2.60 -13.59 8.79
C SER A 94 2.87 -13.54 10.31
N PRO A 95 3.37 -14.63 10.92
CA PRO A 95 3.69 -14.69 12.35
C PRO A 95 4.84 -13.76 12.78
N ALA A 96 5.58 -13.22 11.81
CA ALA A 96 6.65 -12.25 12.06
C ALA A 96 6.14 -10.81 12.19
N ARG A 97 4.84 -10.58 11.97
CA ARG A 97 4.23 -9.27 12.22
C ARG A 97 4.00 -9.03 13.70
N VAL A 98 3.96 -7.75 14.06
CA VAL A 98 3.81 -7.29 15.46
C VAL A 98 2.64 -6.31 15.64
N PRO A 99 1.45 -6.57 15.07
CA PRO A 99 0.34 -5.62 15.11
C PRO A 99 -0.17 -5.33 16.53
N PHE A 100 0.24 -6.12 17.52
CA PHE A 100 -0.10 -5.89 18.93
C PHE A 100 0.67 -4.71 19.53
N LEU A 101 1.81 -4.31 18.95
CA LEU A 101 2.58 -3.15 19.42
C LEU A 101 1.90 -1.82 19.08
N ASP A 102 0.94 -1.80 18.16
CA ASP A 102 0.21 -0.59 17.75
C ASP A 102 -0.42 0.17 18.93
N ARG A 103 -0.88 -0.58 19.94
CA ARG A 103 -1.46 -0.03 21.17
C ARG A 103 -0.48 0.81 22.01
N LEU A 104 0.83 0.70 21.75
CA LEU A 104 1.86 1.45 22.48
C LEU A 104 2.03 2.88 21.94
N GLY A 105 1.41 3.20 20.80
CA GLY A 105 1.61 4.49 20.13
C GLY A 105 2.99 4.59 19.48
N GLU A 106 3.43 5.81 19.19
CA GLU A 106 4.75 6.06 18.57
C GLU A 106 5.89 5.43 19.40
N PRO A 107 6.88 4.78 18.77
CA PRO A 107 7.10 4.66 17.30
C PRO A 107 6.31 3.51 16.62
N PHE A 108 5.46 2.79 17.34
CA PHE A 108 4.75 1.59 16.86
C PHE A 108 3.36 1.84 16.29
N GLY A 109 2.89 3.09 16.24
CA GLY A 109 1.51 3.47 15.91
C GLY A 109 1.07 3.21 14.46
N SER A 110 1.81 2.40 13.71
CA SER A 110 1.50 2.01 12.33
C SER A 110 1.76 0.52 12.07
N THR A 111 1.85 -0.30 13.13
CA THR A 111 2.10 -1.75 13.01
C THR A 111 0.83 -2.53 12.64
N PHE A 112 -0.35 -1.94 12.81
CA PHE A 112 -1.63 -2.44 12.30
C PHE A 112 -2.39 -1.36 11.52
N ARG A 113 -3.05 -1.74 10.42
CA ARG A 113 -3.96 -0.86 9.66
C ARG A 113 -5.29 -1.56 9.41
N PRO A 114 -6.46 -0.91 9.62
CA PRO A 114 -7.77 -1.55 9.42
C PRO A 114 -8.04 -2.13 8.03
N HIS A 115 -7.32 -1.68 7.00
CA HIS A 115 -7.50 -2.06 5.60
C HIS A 115 -6.42 -3.03 5.09
N GLU A 116 -5.56 -3.54 5.96
CA GLU A 116 -4.34 -4.24 5.53
C GLU A 116 -4.59 -5.57 4.80
N ALA A 117 -5.68 -6.27 5.12
CA ALA A 117 -6.12 -7.46 4.37
C ALA A 117 -6.52 -7.15 2.92
N LEU A 118 -6.71 -5.87 2.56
CA LEU A 118 -7.09 -5.44 1.20
C LEU A 118 -5.91 -4.92 0.37
N SER A 119 -4.66 -5.06 0.85
CA SER A 119 -3.46 -4.50 0.19
C SER A 119 -3.36 -4.91 -1.29
N HIS A 120 -3.60 -6.18 -1.60
CA HIS A 120 -3.58 -6.72 -2.96
C HIS A 120 -4.66 -6.11 -3.87
N GLN A 121 -5.89 -5.96 -3.37
CA GLN A 121 -7.02 -5.42 -4.12
C GLN A 121 -6.85 -3.92 -4.34
N VAL A 122 -6.36 -3.18 -3.34
CA VAL A 122 -6.05 -1.75 -3.46
C VAL A 122 -4.95 -1.52 -4.49
N ALA A 123 -3.85 -2.29 -4.44
CA ALA A 123 -2.78 -2.20 -5.43
C ALA A 123 -3.28 -2.53 -6.85
N THR A 124 -4.15 -3.53 -7.01
CA THR A 124 -4.75 -3.87 -8.31
C THR A 124 -5.71 -2.79 -8.82
N ALA A 125 -6.50 -2.17 -7.93
CA ALA A 125 -7.34 -1.02 -8.27
C ALA A 125 -6.50 0.19 -8.70
N ALA A 126 -5.32 0.39 -8.09
CA ALA A 126 -4.35 1.38 -8.53
C ALA A 126 -3.87 1.06 -9.96
N VAL A 127 -3.47 -0.18 -10.25
CA VAL A 127 -3.08 -0.63 -11.60
C VAL A 127 -4.16 -0.32 -12.64
N HIS A 128 -5.43 -0.65 -12.36
CA HIS A 128 -6.54 -0.29 -13.24
C HIS A 128 -6.63 1.21 -13.50
N SER A 129 -6.40 2.03 -12.48
CA SER A 129 -6.44 3.49 -12.59
C SER A 129 -5.26 4.04 -13.38
N VAL A 130 -4.07 3.51 -13.16
CA VAL A 130 -2.86 3.84 -13.92
C VAL A 130 -3.02 3.50 -15.40
N ASN A 131 -3.57 2.33 -15.74
CA ASN A 131 -3.76 1.92 -17.13
C ASN A 131 -4.72 2.86 -17.88
N ARG A 132 -5.75 3.41 -17.22
CA ARG A 132 -6.65 4.41 -17.84
C ARG A 132 -5.93 5.71 -18.22
N LEU A 133 -4.82 6.04 -17.57
CA LEU A 133 -4.01 7.23 -17.87
C LEU A 133 -3.04 7.02 -19.04
N ALA A 134 -2.82 5.78 -19.47
CA ALA A 134 -1.87 5.40 -20.52
C ALA A 134 -0.50 6.11 -20.41
N PRO A 135 0.19 6.06 -19.24
CA PRO A 135 1.46 6.74 -19.07
C PRO A 135 2.57 6.08 -19.91
N GLN A 136 3.66 6.80 -20.15
CA GLN A 136 4.84 6.24 -20.84
C GLN A 136 5.69 5.37 -19.91
N ALA A 137 5.58 5.55 -18.60
CA ALA A 137 6.18 4.70 -17.58
C ALA A 137 5.44 4.81 -16.25
N VAL A 138 5.63 3.82 -15.40
CA VAL A 138 5.25 3.85 -13.99
C VAL A 138 6.51 3.77 -13.16
N VAL A 139 6.66 4.60 -12.15
CA VAL A 139 7.78 4.54 -11.22
C VAL A 139 7.24 4.13 -9.87
N VAL A 140 7.65 2.97 -9.38
CA VAL A 140 7.29 2.47 -8.05
C VAL A 140 8.39 2.89 -7.10
N THR A 141 8.19 3.95 -6.34
CA THR A 141 9.24 4.63 -5.55
C THR A 141 9.53 3.98 -4.20
N GLY A 142 9.50 2.64 -4.15
CA GLY A 142 9.79 1.85 -2.96
C GLY A 142 8.55 1.35 -2.22
N ASP A 143 8.83 0.44 -1.29
CA ASP A 143 7.88 -0.10 -0.31
C ASP A 143 6.63 -0.70 -0.97
N PHE A 144 6.88 -1.48 -2.02
CA PHE A 144 5.83 -2.29 -2.63
C PHE A 144 5.67 -3.63 -1.92
N LEU A 145 6.70 -4.09 -1.18
CA LEU A 145 6.60 -5.17 -0.20
C LEU A 145 6.49 -4.57 1.21
N ASP A 146 6.24 -5.42 2.21
CA ASP A 146 6.17 -5.00 3.61
C ASP A 146 7.27 -5.62 4.49
N SER A 147 7.62 -6.89 4.25
CA SER A 147 8.57 -7.63 5.08
C SER A 147 9.60 -8.41 4.26
N ALA A 148 9.86 -7.96 3.04
CA ALA A 148 10.75 -8.63 2.09
C ALA A 148 10.45 -10.14 1.94
N GLN A 149 9.19 -10.56 2.02
CA GLN A 149 8.83 -11.99 1.95
C GLN A 149 8.57 -12.45 0.51
N ALA A 150 8.76 -13.74 0.24
CA ALA A 150 8.62 -14.24 -1.13
C ALA A 150 7.17 -14.30 -1.61
N ASN A 151 6.21 -14.58 -0.73
CA ASN A 151 4.78 -14.48 -1.04
C ASN A 151 4.36 -13.05 -1.36
N GLU A 152 4.87 -12.05 -0.61
CA GLU A 152 4.64 -10.64 -0.92
C GLU A 152 5.18 -10.28 -2.31
N LEU A 153 6.41 -10.72 -2.63
CA LEU A 153 7.02 -10.49 -3.94
C LEU A 153 6.27 -11.22 -5.07
N ASP A 154 5.78 -12.43 -4.82
CA ASP A 154 4.94 -13.17 -5.77
C ASP A 154 3.64 -12.38 -6.05
N GLY A 155 3.00 -11.87 -5.00
CA GLY A 155 1.80 -11.03 -5.11
C GLY A 155 2.06 -9.73 -5.88
N ALA A 156 3.14 -9.01 -5.54
CA ALA A 156 3.52 -7.77 -6.20
C ALA A 156 3.80 -7.95 -7.69
N LEU A 157 4.55 -8.98 -8.07
CA LEU A 157 4.82 -9.27 -9.49
C LEU A 157 3.55 -9.73 -10.22
N ALA A 158 2.68 -10.54 -9.61
CA ALA A 158 1.40 -10.88 -10.22
C ALA A 158 0.51 -9.64 -10.42
N ILE A 159 0.58 -8.66 -9.52
CA ILE A 159 -0.16 -7.40 -9.64
C ILE A 159 0.42 -6.53 -10.76
N PHE A 160 1.73 -6.30 -10.79
CA PHE A 160 2.37 -5.37 -11.73
C PHE A 160 2.62 -5.96 -13.12
N ASP A 161 3.01 -7.22 -13.21
CA ASP A 161 3.26 -7.89 -14.50
C ASP A 161 1.98 -8.55 -15.04
N GLY A 162 0.96 -8.68 -14.20
CA GLY A 162 -0.33 -9.30 -14.52
C GLY A 162 -0.36 -10.79 -14.21
N GLY A 163 -1.59 -11.31 -14.07
CA GLY A 163 -1.87 -12.72 -13.78
C GLY A 163 -2.50 -12.94 -12.41
N ARG A 164 -2.44 -14.20 -11.96
CA ARG A 164 -3.21 -14.67 -10.82
C ARG A 164 -2.58 -14.28 -9.48
N VAL A 165 -3.24 -13.38 -8.76
CA VAL A 165 -2.91 -12.96 -7.40
C VAL A 165 -3.50 -13.95 -6.40
N ARG A 166 -2.75 -14.27 -5.34
CA ARG A 166 -3.15 -15.22 -4.29
C ARG A 166 -2.85 -14.60 -2.92
N PRO A 167 -3.78 -13.82 -2.35
CA PRO A 167 -3.57 -13.14 -1.06
C PRO A 167 -3.35 -14.12 0.10
N ASP A 168 -4.15 -15.18 0.15
CA ASP A 168 -4.17 -16.20 1.22
C ASP A 168 -2.79 -16.83 1.52
N SER A 169 -2.43 -16.84 2.82
CA SER A 169 -1.16 -17.35 3.32
C SER A 169 -1.34 -18.34 4.48
N GLY A 170 -0.48 -19.37 4.57
CA GLY A 170 -0.67 -20.43 5.56
C GLY A 170 -1.69 -21.50 5.13
N ALA A 171 -2.78 -21.65 5.89
CA ALA A 171 -3.86 -22.59 5.55
C ALA A 171 -4.93 -21.86 4.74
N THR A 172 -5.90 -22.60 4.20
CA THR A 172 -7.01 -21.97 3.48
C THR A 172 -7.89 -21.16 4.42
N GLY A 173 -8.06 -19.88 4.10
CA GLY A 173 -8.90 -18.96 4.85
C GLY A 173 -8.08 -18.12 5.83
N TYR A 174 -8.71 -17.07 6.35
CA TYR A 174 -8.02 -16.07 7.13
C TYR A 174 -7.66 -16.52 8.56
N ASP A 175 -6.38 -16.42 8.90
CA ASP A 175 -5.77 -16.74 10.20
C ASP A 175 -5.10 -15.51 10.88
N GLY A 176 -5.46 -14.29 10.50
CA GLY A 176 -4.89 -13.04 11.01
C GLY A 176 -5.65 -12.38 12.18
N VAL A 177 -5.27 -11.14 12.52
CA VAL A 177 -5.83 -10.43 13.70
C VAL A 177 -7.25 -9.89 13.50
N GLN A 178 -7.72 -9.74 12.27
CA GLN A 178 -9.06 -9.22 11.96
C GLN A 178 -10.18 -10.27 12.01
N GLU A 179 -9.89 -11.49 12.51
CA GLU A 179 -10.89 -12.54 12.67
C GLU A 179 -12.02 -12.10 13.60
N ALA A 180 -13.26 -12.41 13.23
CA ALA A 180 -14.45 -12.09 14.03
C ALA A 180 -14.38 -12.61 15.49
N ARG A 181 -13.68 -13.73 15.71
CA ARG A 181 -13.51 -14.36 17.02
C ARG A 181 -12.41 -13.74 17.88
N ASN A 182 -11.55 -12.89 17.31
CA ASN A 182 -10.49 -12.24 18.07
C ASN A 182 -11.12 -11.27 19.10
N PRO A 183 -10.93 -11.45 20.41
CA PRO A 183 -11.57 -10.61 21.42
C PRO A 183 -10.88 -9.27 21.64
N ASP A 184 -9.70 -9.03 21.04
CA ASP A 184 -8.92 -7.83 21.28
C ASP A 184 -9.55 -6.60 20.60
N PRO A 185 -9.95 -5.56 21.37
CA PRO A 185 -10.62 -4.38 20.84
C PRO A 185 -9.69 -3.45 20.05
N LEU A 186 -8.37 -3.68 20.05
CA LEU A 186 -7.42 -2.93 19.21
C LEU A 186 -7.74 -3.11 17.72
N TYR A 187 -8.17 -4.31 17.32
CA TYR A 187 -8.30 -4.66 15.91
C TYR A 187 -9.72 -4.38 15.41
N TYR A 188 -9.81 -3.60 14.34
CA TYR A 188 -11.05 -3.50 13.58
C TYR A 188 -11.34 -4.83 12.88
N ARG A 189 -12.47 -5.46 13.26
CA ARG A 189 -12.97 -6.71 12.68
C ARG A 189 -14.17 -6.40 11.79
N PRO A 190 -14.05 -6.46 10.45
CA PRO A 190 -15.12 -6.07 9.53
C PRO A 190 -16.44 -6.83 9.75
N ASP A 191 -16.39 -8.05 10.27
CA ASP A 191 -17.57 -8.87 10.50
C ASP A 191 -18.41 -8.41 11.71
N THR A 192 -17.79 -7.78 12.71
CA THR A 192 -18.45 -7.44 13.98
C THR A 192 -18.49 -5.94 14.27
N ASP A 193 -17.44 -5.21 13.91
CA ASP A 193 -17.23 -3.81 14.30
C ASP A 193 -17.78 -2.85 13.24
N ALA A 194 -18.31 -1.71 13.67
CA ALA A 194 -18.79 -0.69 12.76
C ALA A 194 -17.60 0.07 12.10
N PRO A 195 -17.64 0.37 10.79
CA PRO A 195 -18.69 0.01 9.83
C PRO A 195 -18.66 -1.48 9.48
N ARG A 196 -19.77 -2.19 9.67
CA ARG A 196 -19.80 -3.64 9.41
C ARG A 196 -19.74 -3.95 7.92
N ARG A 197 -18.87 -4.88 7.55
CA ARG A 197 -18.71 -5.47 6.21
C ARG A 197 -18.51 -6.99 6.32
N PRO A 198 -19.56 -7.75 6.70
CA PRO A 198 -19.44 -9.19 6.86
C PRO A 198 -18.90 -9.91 5.61
N GLY A 199 -17.98 -10.85 5.83
CA GLY A 199 -17.31 -11.63 4.79
C GLY A 199 -16.28 -10.85 3.98
N LEU A 200 -15.93 -9.62 4.39
CA LEU A 200 -14.93 -8.82 3.67
C LEU A 200 -13.55 -9.47 3.71
N VAL A 201 -13.11 -9.91 4.88
CA VAL A 201 -11.78 -10.50 5.06
C VAL A 201 -11.70 -11.87 4.37
N GLU A 202 -12.75 -12.69 4.48
CA GLU A 202 -12.84 -13.96 3.75
C GLU A 202 -12.72 -13.77 2.24
N ARG A 203 -13.49 -12.83 1.66
CA ARG A 203 -13.37 -12.49 0.23
C ARG A 203 -12.01 -11.90 -0.14
N ALA A 204 -11.33 -11.23 0.80
CA ALA A 204 -10.01 -10.66 0.55
C ALA A 204 -8.95 -11.75 0.35
N GLN A 205 -9.17 -12.96 0.88
CA GLN A 205 -8.29 -14.11 0.69
C GLN A 205 -8.51 -14.83 -0.65
N GLU A 206 -9.62 -14.57 -1.34
CA GLU A 206 -9.92 -15.23 -2.61
C GLU A 206 -8.91 -14.82 -3.71
N PRO A 207 -8.38 -15.79 -4.48
CA PRO A 207 -7.53 -15.48 -5.62
C PRO A 207 -8.30 -14.72 -6.71
N PHE A 208 -7.63 -13.78 -7.38
CA PHE A 208 -8.18 -13.00 -8.48
C PHE A 208 -7.12 -12.70 -9.55
N GLU A 209 -7.53 -12.15 -10.69
CA GLU A 209 -6.63 -11.79 -11.79
C GLU A 209 -6.31 -10.29 -11.78
N SER A 210 -5.04 -9.93 -11.86
CA SER A 210 -4.61 -8.55 -12.14
C SER A 210 -4.38 -8.36 -13.64
N PRO A 211 -4.77 -7.21 -14.22
CA PRO A 211 -4.48 -6.90 -15.62
C PRO A 211 -3.00 -6.60 -15.89
N GLY A 212 -2.19 -6.38 -14.85
CA GLY A 212 -0.83 -5.86 -14.99
C GLY A 212 -0.78 -4.39 -15.41
N LEU A 213 0.37 -3.76 -15.25
CA LEU A 213 0.66 -2.43 -15.78
C LEU A 213 0.92 -2.54 -17.28
N GLN A 214 0.20 -1.74 -18.07
CA GLN A 214 0.38 -1.69 -19.53
C GLN A 214 1.61 -0.89 -19.95
N ALA A 215 2.06 0.02 -19.10
CA ALA A 215 3.29 0.77 -19.27
C ALA A 215 4.45 0.08 -18.53
N PRO A 216 5.70 0.21 -19.02
CA PRO A 216 6.86 -0.34 -18.31
C PRO A 216 6.99 0.30 -16.92
N TRP A 217 7.28 -0.52 -15.92
CA TRP A 217 7.44 -0.05 -14.55
C TRP A 217 8.92 -0.08 -14.09
N LEU A 218 9.28 0.93 -13.30
CA LEU A 218 10.62 1.17 -12.80
C LEU A 218 10.61 1.03 -11.26
N PRO A 219 11.08 -0.11 -10.72
CA PRO A 219 11.22 -0.28 -9.26
C PRO A 219 12.34 0.59 -8.72
N VAL A 220 12.05 1.32 -7.65
CA VAL A 220 13.00 1.84 -6.66
C VAL A 220 12.83 0.96 -5.42
N LEU A 221 13.91 0.66 -4.70
CA LEU A 221 13.81 -0.10 -3.44
C LEU A 221 13.65 0.85 -2.26
N GLY A 222 12.62 0.61 -1.46
CA GLY A 222 12.46 1.16 -0.12
C GLY A 222 13.02 0.21 0.96
N ASN A 223 12.88 0.60 2.22
CA ASN A 223 13.36 -0.20 3.35
C ASN A 223 12.52 -1.47 3.53
N HIS A 224 11.20 -1.45 3.32
CA HIS A 224 10.34 -2.64 3.45
C HIS A 224 10.60 -3.69 2.36
N ASP A 225 11.14 -3.29 1.22
CA ASP A 225 11.50 -4.20 0.13
C ASP A 225 12.71 -5.09 0.47
N VAL A 226 13.52 -4.70 1.46
CA VAL A 226 14.78 -5.39 1.84
C VAL A 226 14.93 -5.70 3.32
N LEU A 227 14.04 -5.18 4.18
CA LEU A 227 14.00 -5.39 5.63
C LEU A 227 12.67 -6.01 6.06
N VAL A 228 12.62 -6.58 7.26
CA VAL A 228 11.39 -7.08 7.86
C VAL A 228 10.63 -5.91 8.49
N GLN A 229 9.40 -5.66 8.02
CA GLN A 229 8.59 -4.49 8.38
C GLN A 229 9.35 -3.17 8.27
N GLY A 230 10.28 -3.07 7.32
CA GLY A 230 11.06 -1.85 7.09
C GLY A 230 12.11 -1.51 8.16
N GLU A 231 12.20 -2.27 9.25
CA GLU A 231 12.99 -1.87 10.43
C GLU A 231 14.19 -2.77 10.71
N VAL A 232 14.04 -4.09 10.62
CA VAL A 232 15.11 -5.03 11.03
C VAL A 232 15.63 -5.86 9.86
N ALA A 233 16.95 -6.06 9.84
CA ALA A 233 17.56 -6.91 8.83
C ALA A 233 17.09 -8.37 8.99
N PRO A 234 16.81 -9.09 7.88
CA PRO A 234 16.44 -10.50 7.96
C PRO A 234 17.50 -11.35 8.67
N THR A 235 17.08 -12.14 9.65
CA THR A 235 17.92 -13.13 10.35
C THR A 235 17.35 -14.55 10.16
N LEU A 236 18.15 -15.58 10.49
CA LEU A 236 17.66 -16.97 10.47
C LEU A 236 16.48 -17.17 11.43
N GLN A 237 16.56 -16.61 12.64
CA GLN A 237 15.51 -16.70 13.66
C GLN A 237 14.22 -16.02 13.20
N LEU A 238 14.32 -14.83 12.60
CA LEU A 238 13.16 -14.15 12.00
C LEU A 238 12.56 -14.96 10.84
N ALA A 239 13.41 -15.52 9.97
CA ALA A 239 12.95 -16.34 8.86
C ALA A 239 12.25 -17.63 9.36
N GLU A 240 12.71 -18.23 10.45
CA GLU A 240 12.06 -19.37 11.11
C GLU A 240 10.74 -18.97 11.76
N ALA A 241 10.68 -17.83 12.44
CA ALA A 241 9.45 -17.30 13.01
C ALA A 241 8.38 -17.04 11.93
N ALA A 242 8.76 -16.35 10.85
CA ALA A 242 7.87 -16.04 9.72
C ALA A 242 7.27 -17.31 9.08
N ARG A 243 8.06 -18.37 8.93
CA ARG A 243 7.59 -19.65 8.34
C ARG A 243 6.93 -20.58 9.37
N GLY A 244 6.97 -20.20 10.64
CA GLY A 244 6.65 -21.03 11.78
C GLY A 244 5.15 -21.19 12.04
N ARG A 245 4.83 -21.86 13.15
CA ARG A 245 3.45 -22.16 13.57
C ARG A 245 2.99 -21.35 14.79
N ARG A 246 3.73 -20.30 15.14
CA ARG A 246 3.55 -19.52 16.37
C ARG A 246 3.60 -18.04 16.03
N THR A 247 2.56 -17.31 16.39
CA THR A 247 2.54 -15.84 16.35
C THR A 247 2.44 -15.30 17.78
N ILE A 248 3.04 -14.13 18.02
CA ILE A 248 2.89 -13.40 19.28
C ILE A 248 1.63 -12.53 19.16
N GLU A 249 0.70 -12.66 20.10
CA GLU A 249 -0.55 -11.87 20.16
C GLU A 249 -0.44 -10.67 21.09
N SER A 250 0.35 -10.79 22.15
CA SER A 250 0.59 -9.69 23.09
C SER A 250 1.84 -9.94 23.93
N LEU A 251 2.34 -8.87 24.56
CA LEU A 251 3.22 -9.01 25.72
C LEU A 251 2.42 -9.60 26.91
N ALA A 252 3.09 -10.33 27.79
CA ALA A 252 2.47 -10.78 29.03
C ALA A 252 2.20 -9.58 29.98
N PRO A 253 1.14 -9.63 30.80
CA PRO A 253 0.85 -8.56 31.76
C PRO A 253 2.06 -8.20 32.62
N GLY A 254 2.33 -6.89 32.77
CA GLY A 254 3.47 -6.39 33.55
C GLY A 254 4.82 -6.45 32.83
N THR A 255 4.85 -6.88 31.56
CA THR A 255 6.07 -6.84 30.74
C THR A 255 6.19 -5.50 30.04
N GLU A 256 7.31 -4.82 30.22
CA GLU A 256 7.63 -3.62 29.45
C GLU A 256 7.93 -4.00 28.00
N ALA A 257 7.45 -3.19 27.07
CA ALA A 257 7.82 -3.34 25.68
C ALA A 257 9.30 -3.02 25.51
N PRO A 258 10.00 -3.69 24.58
CA PRO A 258 11.36 -3.31 24.24
C PRO A 258 11.42 -1.85 23.77
N ASP A 259 12.47 -1.12 24.18
CA ASP A 259 12.77 0.21 23.67
C ASP A 259 13.28 0.10 22.21
N ALA A 260 12.36 0.21 21.26
CA ALA A 260 12.67 0.13 19.84
C ALA A 260 13.36 1.39 19.29
N ASP A 261 13.25 2.53 19.99
CA ASP A 261 13.95 3.77 19.66
C ASP A 261 15.47 3.63 19.91
N ALA A 262 15.85 2.79 20.87
CA ALA A 262 17.24 2.45 21.16
C ALA A 262 17.81 1.40 20.20
N ASP A 263 17.14 0.26 20.01
CA ASP A 263 17.55 -0.81 19.08
C ASP A 263 16.41 -1.79 18.74
N SER A 264 15.72 -1.55 17.62
CA SER A 264 14.67 -2.44 17.09
C SER A 264 15.16 -3.88 16.81
N SER A 265 16.43 -4.08 16.46
CA SER A 265 16.96 -5.43 16.22
C SER A 265 17.09 -6.20 17.54
N GLU A 266 17.52 -5.54 18.61
CA GLU A 266 17.62 -6.15 19.93
C GLU A 266 16.25 -6.43 20.55
N ALA A 267 15.30 -5.52 20.35
CA ALA A 267 13.89 -5.72 20.73
C ALA A 267 13.31 -7.01 20.13
N VAL A 268 13.49 -7.18 18.81
CA VAL A 268 13.04 -8.37 18.10
C VAL A 268 13.76 -9.63 18.60
N ARG A 269 15.08 -9.58 18.82
CA ARG A 269 15.81 -10.72 19.40
C ARG A 269 15.28 -11.09 20.78
N ALA A 270 15.02 -10.12 21.65
CA ALA A 270 14.51 -10.38 23.00
C ALA A 270 13.14 -11.09 22.98
N LEU A 271 12.26 -10.70 22.04
CA LEU A 271 10.98 -11.38 21.80
C LEU A 271 11.17 -12.81 21.28
N LEU A 272 12.04 -13.00 20.29
CA LEU A 272 12.25 -14.31 19.67
C LEU A 272 13.03 -15.30 20.55
N ASP A 273 13.92 -14.80 21.41
CA ASP A 273 14.69 -15.59 22.39
C ASP A 273 13.86 -15.98 23.64
N GLY A 274 12.64 -15.45 23.78
CA GLY A 274 11.80 -15.65 24.96
C GLY A 274 12.31 -14.93 26.21
N ARG A 275 13.15 -13.90 26.04
CA ARG A 275 13.58 -13.01 27.14
C ARG A 275 12.46 -12.09 27.60
N VAL A 276 11.48 -11.86 26.73
CA VAL A 276 10.25 -11.12 26.99
C VAL A 276 9.10 -12.13 27.06
N ALA A 277 8.33 -12.09 28.14
CA ALA A 277 7.18 -12.98 28.28
C ALA A 277 6.06 -12.55 27.32
N THR A 278 5.51 -13.49 26.56
CA THR A 278 4.50 -13.23 25.54
C THR A 278 3.29 -14.14 25.69
N ARG A 279 2.16 -13.72 25.13
CA ARG A 279 1.02 -14.58 24.84
C ARG A 279 1.07 -14.95 23.37
N ASP A 280 1.07 -16.24 23.08
CA ASP A 280 1.21 -16.74 21.73
C ASP A 280 -0.05 -17.47 21.26
N ARG A 281 -0.27 -17.46 19.95
CA ARG A 281 -1.28 -18.29 19.27
C ARG A 281 -0.63 -19.20 18.24
N ARG A 282 -1.20 -20.39 18.08
CA ARG A 282 -0.84 -21.31 17.01
C ARG A 282 -1.47 -20.85 15.71
N VAL A 283 -0.66 -20.73 14.67
CA VAL A 283 -1.06 -20.38 13.30
C VAL A 283 -0.53 -21.41 12.31
N PRO A 284 -1.08 -21.51 11.10
CA PRO A 284 -0.51 -22.35 10.06
C PRO A 284 0.89 -21.87 9.64
N ALA A 285 1.77 -22.83 9.35
CA ALA A 285 3.07 -22.56 8.76
C ALA A 285 2.94 -22.35 7.25
N ASP A 286 3.73 -21.43 6.70
CA ASP A 286 3.86 -21.23 5.26
C ASP A 286 5.34 -21.13 4.86
N ARG A 287 5.79 -21.96 3.92
CA ARG A 287 7.17 -21.92 3.43
C ARG A 287 7.43 -20.74 2.49
N ARG A 288 6.38 -20.13 1.93
CA ARG A 288 6.46 -18.95 1.06
C ARG A 288 6.85 -17.69 1.82
N ARG A 289 6.63 -17.65 3.14
CA ARG A 289 7.02 -16.56 4.07
C ARG A 289 8.54 -16.40 4.28
N ARG A 290 9.37 -17.05 3.45
CA ARG A 290 10.83 -16.88 3.49
C ARG A 290 11.21 -15.45 3.08
N HIS A 291 12.21 -14.87 3.74
CA HIS A 291 12.78 -13.59 3.31
C HIS A 291 13.53 -13.73 1.99
N VAL A 292 13.39 -12.73 1.13
CA VAL A 292 14.02 -12.62 -0.18
C VAL A 292 15.32 -11.82 -0.02
N SER A 293 16.42 -12.38 -0.53
CA SER A 293 17.68 -11.62 -0.55
C SER A 293 17.63 -10.48 -1.58
N PRO A 294 18.35 -9.36 -1.39
CA PRO A 294 18.41 -8.30 -2.39
C PRO A 294 18.86 -8.78 -3.77
N ALA A 295 19.73 -9.79 -3.84
CA ALA A 295 20.17 -10.38 -5.11
C ALA A 295 19.06 -11.19 -5.79
N GLU A 296 18.25 -11.93 -5.03
CA GLU A 296 17.07 -12.63 -5.57
C GLU A 296 16.01 -11.63 -6.03
N LEU A 297 15.73 -10.59 -5.23
CA LEU A 297 14.79 -9.53 -5.58
C LEU A 297 15.20 -8.86 -6.90
N ALA A 298 16.44 -8.39 -6.99
CA ALA A 298 17.00 -7.77 -8.18
C ALA A 298 16.91 -8.67 -9.43
N ARG A 299 17.24 -9.97 -9.28
CA ARG A 299 17.10 -10.96 -10.35
C ARG A 299 15.64 -11.11 -10.81
N ARG A 300 14.69 -11.18 -9.87
CA ARG A 300 13.25 -11.30 -10.18
C ARG A 300 12.69 -10.03 -10.83
N LEU A 301 13.25 -8.86 -10.50
CA LEU A 301 12.96 -7.59 -11.16
C LEU A 301 13.67 -7.43 -12.53
N GLY A 302 14.48 -8.40 -12.96
CA GLY A 302 15.23 -8.33 -14.22
C GLY A 302 16.32 -7.25 -14.23
N ARG A 303 16.81 -6.82 -13.06
CA ARG A 303 17.77 -5.72 -12.91
C ARG A 303 18.94 -6.13 -12.04
N PRO A 304 20.19 -6.13 -12.53
CA PRO A 304 21.33 -6.53 -11.72
C PRO A 304 21.67 -5.48 -10.67
N LEU A 305 22.14 -5.92 -9.50
CA LEU A 305 22.72 -5.03 -8.50
C LEU A 305 24.09 -4.49 -8.98
N ARG A 306 24.39 -3.24 -8.63
CA ARG A 306 25.68 -2.58 -8.78
C ARG A 306 26.21 -2.28 -7.38
N ASP A 307 27.35 -2.85 -7.01
CA ASP A 307 27.93 -2.69 -5.67
C ASP A 307 26.92 -2.99 -4.53
N GLY A 308 26.02 -3.97 -4.72
CA GLY A 308 24.98 -4.34 -3.76
C GLY A 308 23.71 -3.47 -3.75
N ARG A 309 23.61 -2.51 -4.70
CA ARG A 309 22.51 -1.54 -4.84
C ARG A 309 21.76 -1.70 -6.16
N LEU A 310 20.47 -1.48 -6.17
CA LEU A 310 19.64 -1.42 -7.38
C LEU A 310 19.73 -0.03 -8.05
N ASP A 311 20.95 0.49 -8.22
CA ASP A 311 21.17 1.76 -8.92
C ASP A 311 21.15 1.53 -10.43
N TYR A 312 20.27 2.21 -11.15
CA TYR A 312 20.22 2.11 -12.62
C TYR A 312 19.65 3.36 -13.27
N ALA A 313 19.83 3.45 -14.58
CA ALA A 313 19.27 4.52 -15.37
C ALA A 313 18.38 3.94 -16.46
N ALA A 314 17.25 4.59 -16.71
CA ALA A 314 16.27 4.24 -17.73
C ALA A 314 15.83 5.51 -18.46
N ASP A 315 15.29 5.35 -19.66
CA ASP A 315 14.75 6.47 -20.42
C ASP A 315 13.22 6.44 -20.32
N ILE A 316 12.60 7.60 -20.05
CA ILE A 316 11.14 7.75 -20.11
C ILE A 316 10.83 8.68 -21.28
N GLY A 317 10.29 8.09 -22.34
CA GLY A 317 10.17 8.78 -23.63
C GLY A 317 11.54 9.21 -24.17
N ARG A 318 11.54 10.26 -25.01
CA ARG A 318 12.77 10.75 -25.68
C ARG A 318 13.52 11.82 -24.89
N ARG A 319 12.84 12.50 -23.96
CA ARG A 319 13.32 13.74 -23.33
C ARG A 319 13.73 13.58 -21.87
N VAL A 320 13.42 12.45 -21.22
CA VAL A 320 13.71 12.25 -19.80
C VAL A 320 14.61 11.04 -19.57
N ARG A 321 15.69 11.26 -18.81
CA ARG A 321 16.51 10.23 -18.19
C ARG A 321 16.07 10.05 -16.74
N ALA A 322 15.53 8.87 -16.42
CA ALA A 322 15.27 8.45 -15.06
C ALA A 322 16.55 7.85 -14.45
N LEU A 323 16.97 8.36 -13.29
CA LEU A 323 18.05 7.79 -12.49
C LEU A 323 17.44 7.22 -11.21
N VAL A 324 17.40 5.90 -11.09
CA VAL A 324 16.94 5.21 -9.90
C VAL A 324 18.11 5.01 -8.95
N LEU A 325 17.91 5.44 -7.71
CA LEU A 325 18.89 5.38 -6.64
C LEU A 325 18.36 4.56 -5.47
N ASP A 326 19.06 3.49 -5.13
CA ASP A 326 18.73 2.62 -4.01
C ASP A 326 19.36 3.15 -2.72
N THR A 327 18.54 3.81 -1.92
CA THR A 327 18.96 4.46 -0.67
C THR A 327 18.69 3.62 0.58
N ALA A 328 18.01 2.48 0.47
CA ALA A 328 17.58 1.68 1.62
C ALA A 328 18.75 1.10 2.42
N ARG A 329 18.77 1.25 3.74
CA ARG A 329 19.81 0.61 4.55
C ARG A 329 19.64 -0.91 4.56
N ARG A 330 20.75 -1.64 4.64
CA ARG A 330 20.74 -3.12 4.68
C ARG A 330 20.89 -3.67 6.09
N ASP A 331 21.36 -2.83 7.00
CA ASP A 331 21.63 -3.12 8.40
C ASP A 331 20.44 -2.78 9.32
N GLY A 332 19.38 -2.15 8.78
CA GLY A 332 18.16 -1.82 9.51
C GLY A 332 17.79 -0.33 9.49
N GLY A 333 16.54 -0.06 9.87
CA GLY A 333 15.93 1.24 10.06
C GLY A 333 15.34 1.88 8.81
N SER A 334 14.49 2.87 9.06
CA SER A 334 13.76 3.68 8.07
C SER A 334 14.54 4.84 7.45
N ARG A 335 15.86 4.96 7.71
CA ARG A 335 16.67 6.07 7.17
C ARG A 335 17.39 5.67 5.89
N GLY A 336 17.43 6.59 4.93
CA GLY A 336 18.22 6.45 3.70
C GLY A 336 19.72 6.65 3.90
N VAL A 337 20.53 5.99 3.07
CA VAL A 337 21.97 6.20 2.97
C VAL A 337 22.39 6.36 1.52
N VAL A 338 23.21 7.37 1.24
CA VAL A 338 23.82 7.60 -0.07
C VAL A 338 25.33 7.48 0.04
N SER A 339 25.93 6.57 -0.73
CA SER A 339 27.38 6.37 -0.71
C SER A 339 28.12 7.38 -1.61
N PRO A 340 29.41 7.66 -1.34
CA PRO A 340 30.24 8.44 -2.26
C PRO A 340 30.31 7.86 -3.68
N ARG A 341 30.22 6.53 -3.83
CA ARG A 341 30.17 5.84 -5.13
C ARG A 341 28.88 6.15 -5.89
N GLN A 342 27.74 6.15 -5.21
CA GLN A 342 26.45 6.57 -5.75
C GLN A 342 26.46 8.03 -6.20
N VAL A 343 27.02 8.94 -5.39
CA VAL A 343 27.19 10.36 -5.78
C VAL A 343 28.07 10.48 -7.02
N ALA A 344 29.17 9.74 -7.09
CA ALA A 344 30.06 9.75 -8.25
C ALA A 344 29.36 9.17 -9.50
N TRP A 345 28.53 8.15 -9.35
CA TRP A 345 27.71 7.58 -10.42
C TRP A 345 26.66 8.57 -10.91
N LEU A 346 25.88 9.19 -10.02
CA LEU A 346 24.91 10.23 -10.36
C LEU A 346 25.55 11.37 -11.15
N LYS A 347 26.70 11.89 -10.67
CA LYS A 347 27.46 12.94 -11.39
C LYS A 347 27.83 12.52 -12.81
N ARG A 348 28.17 11.25 -13.04
CA ARG A 348 28.47 10.73 -14.39
C ARG A 348 27.21 10.62 -15.24
N GLU A 349 26.12 10.09 -14.70
CA GLU A 349 24.87 9.92 -15.46
C GLU A 349 24.19 11.25 -15.81
N VAL A 350 24.24 12.25 -14.91
CA VAL A 350 23.77 13.62 -15.20
C VAL A 350 24.58 14.22 -16.37
N ARG A 351 25.91 14.07 -16.37
CA ARG A 351 26.75 14.54 -17.49
C ARG A 351 26.46 13.81 -18.81
N ARG A 352 26.06 12.54 -18.76
CA ARG A 352 25.66 11.74 -19.94
C ARG A 352 24.24 12.06 -20.45
N SER A 353 23.49 12.87 -19.71
CA SER A 353 22.10 13.22 -20.03
C SER A 353 21.98 14.57 -20.74
N THR A 354 23.05 15.03 -21.41
CA THR A 354 23.05 16.29 -22.16
C THR A 354 21.89 16.36 -23.14
N GLY A 355 21.16 17.49 -23.14
CA GLY A 355 19.99 17.70 -23.98
C GLY A 355 18.72 16.98 -23.52
N ARG A 356 18.73 16.34 -22.34
CA ARG A 356 17.57 15.68 -21.72
C ARG A 356 17.34 16.20 -20.30
N TRP A 357 16.10 16.16 -19.84
CA TRP A 357 15.79 16.31 -18.44
C TRP A 357 16.26 15.08 -17.68
N THR A 358 16.81 15.28 -16.49
CA THR A 358 17.18 14.19 -15.59
C THR A 358 16.28 14.24 -14.37
N VAL A 359 15.63 13.12 -14.05
CA VAL A 359 14.81 12.97 -12.85
C VAL A 359 15.44 11.86 -12.02
N VAL A 360 15.72 12.16 -10.75
CA VAL A 360 16.26 11.18 -9.80
C VAL A 360 15.09 10.65 -8.97
N PHE A 361 14.98 9.33 -8.89
CA PHE A 361 13.99 8.64 -8.07
C PHE A 361 14.71 7.90 -6.94
N SER A 362 14.34 8.23 -5.71
CA SER A 362 14.74 7.55 -4.48
C SER A 362 13.52 7.38 -3.58
N HIS A 363 13.58 6.44 -2.64
CA HIS A 363 12.51 6.22 -1.68
C HIS A 363 12.59 7.18 -0.49
N HIS A 364 13.76 7.23 0.15
CA HIS A 364 14.06 8.04 1.34
C HIS A 364 14.39 9.50 1.04
#